data_AF-D7MT14-F1
#
_entry.id   AF-D7MT14-F1
#
_cell.length_a   1.000
_cell.length_b   1.000
_cell.length_c   1.000
_cell.angle_alpha   90.00
_cell.angle_beta   90.00
_cell.angle_gamma   90.00
#
_symmetry.space_group_name_H-M   'P 1'
#
loop_
_entity.id
_entity.type
_entity.pdbx_description
1 polymer ?
#
loop_
_entity_poly.entity_id
_entity_poly.type
_entity_poly.pdbx_seq_one_letter_code
_entity_poly.pdbx_strand_id
1 'polypeptide(L)'
;ELVKELYMRREKKKDPKGIMDTQTPVKFWLFSSWESWIRKLWLDFGDHDGRLDLSSWIDAVTTSRMQHLDVSYFCGDEIPLSLYTCETLVHLRLCEVTLSNADFVSLPCLKIMHLLHNRYPNEATLQKLVSGSPVLEDLTIIRSSDDDEANVLQVRSHTLKRIEICEDTQVVIDAPLLQCLTATVSSTKNFQIVNLGFSAKLYIVFPYCHMTYSSMIPDILTDISRVRELVIRNAIFWKELVKELYMRREKKKDPKVLFRYSK
;
A
#
# COMPACT_ATOMS: atom_id res chain seq x y z
N GLU A 1 -2.19 20.37 -16.27
CA GLU A 1 -2.20 21.75 -16.81
C GLU A 1 -3.43 22.07 -17.65
N LEU A 2 -3.82 21.26 -18.64
CA LEU A 2 -5.01 21.51 -19.47
C LEU A 2 -6.31 21.75 -18.68
N VAL A 3 -6.57 21.00 -17.61
CA VAL A 3 -7.77 21.21 -16.76
C VAL A 3 -7.70 22.54 -15.99
N LYS A 4 -6.53 22.90 -15.44
CA LYS A 4 -6.30 24.20 -14.80
C LYS A 4 -6.43 25.34 -15.82
N GLU A 5 -5.94 25.16 -17.04
CA GLU A 5 -6.01 26.16 -18.10
C GLU A 5 -7.45 26.37 -18.62
N LEU A 6 -8.25 25.30 -18.72
CA LEU A 6 -9.66 25.36 -19.10
C LEU A 6 -10.52 26.01 -18.01
N TYR A 7 -10.22 25.74 -16.74
CA TYR A 7 -10.86 26.39 -15.59
C TYR A 7 -10.57 27.91 -15.58
N MET A 8 -9.30 28.28 -15.73
CA MET A 8 -8.87 29.70 -15.72
C MET A 8 -9.32 30.48 -16.97
N ARG A 9 -9.43 29.84 -18.15
CA ARG A 9 -9.93 30.50 -19.37
C ARG A 9 -11.42 30.86 -19.30
N ARG A 10 -12.21 30.18 -18.46
CA ARG A 10 -13.67 30.42 -18.37
C ARG A 10 -14.05 31.45 -17.30
N GLU A 11 -13.25 31.60 -16.24
CA GLU A 11 -13.39 32.69 -15.26
C GLU A 11 -13.25 34.09 -15.91
N LYS A 12 -12.48 34.20 -17.01
CA LYS A 12 -12.37 35.46 -17.79
C LYS A 12 -13.60 35.80 -18.66
N LYS A 13 -14.63 34.94 -18.73
CA LYS A 13 -15.85 35.15 -19.54
C LYS A 13 -17.14 35.18 -18.69
N LYS A 14 -17.14 35.87 -17.54
CA LYS A 14 -18.38 36.15 -16.78
C LYS A 14 -18.96 37.52 -17.13
N ASP A 15 -20.19 37.51 -17.62
CA ASP A 15 -21.12 38.66 -17.69
C ASP A 15 -21.67 38.96 -16.26
N PRO A 16 -22.05 40.22 -15.92
CA PRO A 16 -22.20 40.66 -14.52
C PRO A 16 -23.47 40.23 -13.78
N LYS A 17 -24.38 39.43 -14.35
CA LYS A 17 -25.65 39.08 -13.69
C LYS A 17 -26.10 37.66 -13.99
N GLY A 18 -26.22 36.86 -12.93
CA GLY A 18 -27.02 35.63 -12.95
C GLY A 18 -26.28 34.41 -12.43
N ILE A 19 -26.70 33.94 -11.25
CA ILE A 19 -26.29 32.69 -10.62
C ILE A 19 -26.55 31.53 -11.60
N MET A 20 -25.49 30.85 -12.03
CA MET A 20 -25.58 29.58 -12.73
C MET A 20 -24.41 28.72 -12.25
N ASP A 21 -24.71 27.50 -11.82
CA ASP A 21 -23.75 26.51 -11.34
C ASP A 21 -22.65 26.29 -12.40
N THR A 22 -21.46 26.82 -12.13
CA THR A 22 -20.35 26.86 -13.09
C THR A 22 -19.66 25.49 -13.25
N GLN A 23 -19.98 24.51 -12.40
CA GLN A 23 -19.39 23.17 -12.47
C GLN A 23 -20.11 22.25 -13.46
N THR A 24 -21.43 22.33 -13.58
CA THR A 24 -22.25 21.40 -14.39
C THR A 24 -21.85 21.36 -15.88
N PRO A 25 -21.59 22.49 -16.57
CA PRO A 25 -21.22 22.48 -17.98
C PRO A 25 -19.77 22.01 -18.23
N VAL A 26 -18.88 22.19 -17.25
CA VAL A 26 -17.47 21.76 -17.32
C VAL A 26 -17.38 20.26 -17.07
N LYS A 27 -18.13 19.75 -16.07
CA LYS A 27 -18.32 18.32 -15.81
C LYS A 27 -18.81 17.60 -17.07
N PHE A 28 -19.91 18.07 -17.68
CA PHE A 28 -20.51 17.42 -18.86
C PHE A 28 -19.55 17.31 -20.05
N TRP A 29 -18.81 18.39 -20.38
CA TRP A 29 -17.84 18.37 -21.49
C TRP A 29 -16.59 17.51 -21.23
N LEU A 30 -16.08 17.52 -19.99
CA LEU A 30 -14.95 16.68 -19.62
C LEU A 30 -15.33 15.20 -19.69
N PHE A 31 -16.52 14.82 -19.23
CA PHE A 31 -17.00 13.44 -19.27
C PHE A 31 -17.25 12.95 -20.70
N SER A 32 -17.92 13.73 -21.56
CA SER A 32 -18.17 13.33 -22.96
C SER A 32 -16.89 13.21 -23.81
N SER A 33 -15.84 13.97 -23.51
CA SER A 33 -14.55 13.84 -24.20
C SER A 33 -13.68 12.70 -23.64
N TRP A 34 -13.95 12.26 -22.41
CA TRP A 34 -13.28 11.14 -21.75
C TRP A 34 -13.65 9.78 -22.33
N GLU A 35 -14.87 9.65 -22.84
CA GLU A 35 -15.50 8.38 -23.25
C GLU A 35 -14.72 7.61 -24.32
N SER A 36 -13.79 8.24 -25.06
CA SER A 36 -13.15 7.59 -26.21
C SER A 36 -11.69 7.16 -26.02
N TRP A 37 -10.78 7.92 -25.40
CA TRP A 37 -9.32 7.61 -25.47
C TRP A 37 -8.50 7.70 -24.18
N ILE A 38 -8.98 8.33 -23.11
CA ILE A 38 -8.16 8.53 -21.92
C ILE A 38 -8.23 7.26 -21.05
N ARG A 39 -7.07 6.63 -20.81
CA ARG A 39 -6.94 5.40 -20.02
C ARG A 39 -6.22 5.59 -18.69
N LYS A 40 -5.75 6.81 -18.44
CA LYS A 40 -4.94 7.18 -17.27
C LYS A 40 -5.49 8.49 -16.70
N LEU A 41 -5.81 8.48 -15.43
CA LEU A 41 -6.21 9.66 -14.69
C LEU A 41 -5.32 9.85 -13.48
N TRP A 42 -4.88 11.08 -13.28
CA TRP A 42 -4.27 11.52 -12.04
C TRP A 42 -5.05 12.71 -11.50
N LEU A 43 -5.54 12.58 -10.27
CA LEU A 43 -6.23 13.60 -9.51
C LEU A 43 -5.35 13.98 -8.33
N ASP A 44 -4.92 15.24 -8.30
CA ASP A 44 -4.16 15.83 -7.20
C ASP A 44 -4.92 17.06 -6.72
N PHE A 45 -5.54 16.92 -5.56
CA PHE A 45 -6.36 17.95 -4.95
C PHE A 45 -5.52 18.64 -3.89
N GLY A 46 -4.70 19.62 -4.28
CA GLY A 46 -3.96 20.42 -3.31
C GLY A 46 -4.88 21.06 -2.26
N ASP A 47 -4.30 21.58 -1.17
CA ASP A 47 -4.97 22.20 -0.02
C ASP A 47 -5.82 23.42 -0.42
N HIS A 48 -7.00 23.16 -0.95
CA HIS A 48 -7.94 24.14 -1.46
C HIS A 48 -9.28 23.89 -0.78
N ASP A 49 -9.78 24.92 -0.13
CA ASP A 49 -11.05 25.04 0.63
C ASP A 49 -12.34 24.81 -0.22
N GLY A 50 -12.20 24.22 -1.41
CA GLY A 50 -13.30 23.92 -2.32
C GLY A 50 -13.62 22.44 -2.30
N ARG A 51 -14.80 22.08 -1.78
CA ARG A 51 -15.39 20.73 -1.93
C ARG A 51 -15.47 20.36 -3.41
N LEU A 52 -14.58 19.48 -3.85
CA LEU A 52 -14.64 18.88 -5.18
C LEU A 52 -15.43 17.59 -5.06
N ASP A 53 -16.45 17.47 -5.91
CA ASP A 53 -17.33 16.30 -5.98
C ASP A 53 -16.59 15.09 -6.57
N LEU A 54 -15.83 14.40 -5.72
CA LEU A 54 -15.07 13.21 -6.07
C LEU A 54 -15.96 12.09 -6.60
N SER A 55 -17.19 11.97 -6.09
CA SER A 55 -18.15 10.96 -6.55
C SER A 55 -18.35 11.07 -8.05
N SER A 56 -18.64 12.27 -8.56
CA SER A 56 -18.81 12.48 -10.00
C SER A 56 -17.57 12.06 -10.82
N TRP A 57 -16.36 12.34 -10.34
CA TRP A 57 -15.13 11.99 -11.06
C TRP A 57 -14.89 10.48 -11.06
N ILE A 58 -15.08 9.82 -9.92
CA ILE A 58 -14.91 8.38 -9.78
C ILE A 58 -16.01 7.61 -10.52
N ASP A 59 -17.25 8.09 -10.51
CA ASP A 59 -18.34 7.50 -11.28
C ASP A 59 -18.09 7.59 -12.79
N ALA A 60 -17.47 8.68 -13.26
CA ALA A 60 -17.00 8.76 -14.63
C ALA A 60 -15.83 7.81 -14.91
N VAL A 61 -14.94 7.59 -13.94
CA VAL A 61 -13.86 6.59 -14.05
C VAL A 61 -14.43 5.19 -14.20
N THR A 62 -15.44 4.84 -13.43
CA THR A 62 -16.02 3.49 -13.38
C THR A 62 -16.90 3.19 -14.59
N THR A 63 -17.52 4.22 -15.18
CA THR A 63 -18.30 4.11 -16.42
C THR A 63 -17.44 4.14 -17.69
N SER A 64 -16.18 4.59 -17.60
CA SER A 64 -15.25 4.65 -18.73
C SER A 64 -14.31 3.43 -18.77
N ARG A 65 -13.63 3.21 -19.91
CA ARG A 65 -12.62 2.14 -20.07
C ARG A 65 -11.27 2.48 -19.42
N MET A 66 -11.31 3.10 -18.24
CA MET A 66 -10.11 3.62 -17.59
C MET A 66 -9.30 2.51 -16.95
N GLN A 67 -8.00 2.48 -17.24
CA GLN A 67 -7.10 1.42 -16.78
C GLN A 67 -6.19 1.85 -15.64
N HIS A 68 -5.94 3.15 -15.48
CA HIS A 68 -5.05 3.65 -14.42
C HIS A 68 -5.70 4.84 -13.73
N LEU A 69 -5.76 4.75 -12.40
CA LEU A 69 -6.21 5.81 -11.54
C LEU A 69 -5.14 6.11 -10.50
N ASP A 70 -4.84 7.39 -10.33
CA ASP A 70 -4.03 7.93 -9.26
C ASP A 70 -4.82 9.07 -8.59
N VAL A 71 -5.06 8.96 -7.29
CA VAL A 71 -5.73 9.98 -6.48
C VAL A 71 -4.84 10.32 -5.31
N SER A 72 -4.54 11.61 -5.15
CA SER A 72 -3.70 12.14 -4.07
C SER A 72 -4.37 13.33 -3.37
N TYR A 73 -4.14 13.44 -2.06
CA TYR A 73 -4.51 14.58 -1.22
C TYR A 73 -6.02 14.90 -1.23
N PHE A 74 -6.88 13.94 -0.91
CA PHE A 74 -8.31 14.23 -0.95
C PHE A 74 -8.88 14.54 0.44
N CYS A 75 -8.99 15.84 0.76
CA CYS A 75 -9.58 16.32 2.01
C CYS A 75 -11.11 16.42 1.88
N GLY A 76 -11.84 15.57 2.61
CA GLY A 76 -13.23 15.86 2.98
C GLY A 76 -14.24 14.75 2.71
N ASP A 77 -14.12 13.97 1.63
CA ASP A 77 -15.06 12.87 1.35
C ASP A 77 -14.31 11.53 1.20
N GLU A 78 -15.05 10.44 1.38
CA GLU A 78 -14.51 9.09 1.24
C GLU A 78 -14.43 8.69 -0.25
N ILE A 79 -13.51 7.76 -0.55
CA ILE A 79 -13.46 7.11 -1.86
C ILE A 79 -14.80 6.38 -2.13
N PRO A 80 -15.52 6.73 -3.21
CA PRO A 80 -16.78 6.09 -3.56
C PRO A 80 -16.65 4.59 -3.78
N LEU A 81 -17.64 3.83 -3.31
CA LEU A 81 -17.70 2.37 -3.45
C LEU A 81 -17.72 1.91 -4.92
N SER A 82 -18.13 2.77 -5.86
CA SER A 82 -18.11 2.47 -7.29
C SER A 82 -16.68 2.17 -7.78
N LEU A 83 -15.65 2.75 -7.16
CA LEU A 83 -14.26 2.42 -7.48
C LEU A 83 -13.94 0.94 -7.22
N TYR A 84 -14.51 0.37 -6.16
CA TYR A 84 -14.21 -0.99 -5.71
C TYR A 84 -14.82 -2.08 -6.59
N THR A 85 -15.67 -1.71 -7.54
CA THR A 85 -16.27 -2.63 -8.53
C THR A 85 -15.81 -2.33 -9.96
N CYS A 86 -14.77 -1.50 -10.13
CA CYS A 86 -14.28 -1.12 -11.45
C CYS A 86 -13.60 -2.30 -12.18
N GLU A 87 -14.29 -2.84 -13.19
CA GLU A 87 -13.84 -4.02 -13.92
C GLU A 87 -12.64 -3.78 -14.84
N THR A 88 -12.42 -2.54 -15.27
CA THR A 88 -11.39 -2.19 -16.27
C THR A 88 -10.07 -1.70 -15.66
N LEU A 89 -10.06 -1.45 -14.35
CA LEU A 89 -8.92 -0.86 -13.66
C LEU A 89 -7.76 -1.85 -13.55
N VAL A 90 -6.59 -1.45 -14.03
CA VAL A 90 -5.34 -2.23 -14.05
C VAL A 90 -4.34 -1.72 -13.02
N HIS A 91 -4.34 -0.41 -12.75
CA HIS A 91 -3.46 0.24 -11.80
C HIS A 91 -4.24 1.23 -10.93
N LEU A 92 -4.10 1.10 -9.62
CA LEU A 92 -4.69 1.99 -8.65
C LEU A 92 -3.61 2.55 -7.72
N ARG A 93 -3.52 3.87 -7.63
CA ARG A 93 -2.76 4.57 -6.60
C ARG A 93 -3.70 5.49 -5.81
N LEU A 94 -3.70 5.32 -4.50
CA LEU A 94 -4.42 6.14 -3.54
C LEU A 94 -3.44 6.67 -2.51
N CYS A 95 -3.37 7.99 -2.35
CA CYS A 95 -2.45 8.66 -1.46
C CYS A 95 -3.17 9.71 -0.62
N GLU A 96 -3.06 9.62 0.71
CA GLU A 96 -3.70 10.56 1.65
C GLU A 96 -5.22 10.72 1.40
N VAL A 97 -5.92 9.60 1.21
CA VAL A 97 -7.38 9.57 1.06
C VAL A 97 -8.04 8.79 2.20
N THR A 98 -9.33 9.02 2.41
CA THR A 98 -10.17 8.21 3.32
C THR A 98 -10.93 7.16 2.52
N LEU A 99 -10.80 5.89 2.88
CA LEU A 99 -11.54 4.80 2.23
C LEU A 99 -12.91 4.59 2.87
N SER A 100 -13.93 4.33 2.04
CA SER A 100 -15.23 3.86 2.53
C SER A 100 -15.19 2.39 2.94
N ASN A 101 -15.99 2.03 3.95
CA ASN A 101 -16.19 0.64 4.35
C ASN A 101 -17.02 -0.09 3.29
N ALA A 102 -16.46 -1.16 2.72
CA ALA A 102 -17.10 -1.91 1.65
C ALA A 102 -17.55 -3.28 2.13
N ASP A 103 -18.77 -3.66 1.80
CA ASP A 103 -19.23 -5.05 2.00
C ASP A 103 -18.56 -5.99 0.99
N PHE A 104 -18.38 -5.52 -0.24
CA PHE A 104 -17.89 -6.28 -1.38
C PHE A 104 -16.90 -5.47 -2.23
N VAL A 105 -15.89 -6.15 -2.79
CA VAL A 105 -14.90 -5.58 -3.71
C VAL A 105 -14.68 -6.55 -4.87
N SER A 106 -14.66 -6.04 -6.10
CA SER A 106 -14.35 -6.80 -7.31
C SER A 106 -13.56 -5.93 -8.30
N LEU A 107 -12.26 -6.19 -8.37
CA LEU A 107 -11.27 -5.48 -9.20
C LEU A 107 -10.56 -6.50 -10.12
N PRO A 108 -11.29 -7.13 -11.07
CA PRO A 108 -10.85 -8.32 -11.78
C PRO A 108 -9.61 -8.11 -12.67
N CYS A 109 -9.34 -6.88 -13.10
CA CYS A 109 -8.19 -6.55 -13.95
C CYS A 109 -7.02 -5.92 -13.19
N LEU A 110 -7.14 -5.70 -11.88
CA LEU A 110 -6.18 -4.89 -11.14
C LEU A 110 -4.89 -5.67 -10.87
N LYS A 111 -3.79 -5.16 -11.42
CA LYS A 111 -2.45 -5.75 -11.33
C LYS A 111 -1.54 -5.03 -10.34
N ILE A 112 -1.75 -3.72 -10.17
CA ILE A 112 -0.89 -2.87 -9.35
C ILE A 112 -1.78 -2.04 -8.41
N MET A 113 -1.49 -2.11 -7.11
CA MET A 113 -2.21 -1.37 -6.08
C MET A 113 -1.21 -0.69 -5.15
N HIS A 114 -1.23 0.64 -5.12
CA HIS A 114 -0.41 1.45 -4.22
C HIS A 114 -1.30 2.24 -3.27
N LEU A 115 -1.14 2.02 -1.97
CA LEU A 115 -1.94 2.63 -0.92
C LEU A 115 -1.01 3.34 0.07
N LEU A 116 -1.04 4.67 0.09
CA LEU A 116 -0.03 5.49 0.73
C LEU A 116 -0.69 6.47 1.70
N HIS A 117 -0.40 6.36 3.00
CA HIS A 117 -0.90 7.29 4.03
C HIS A 117 -2.43 7.45 4.02
N ASN A 118 -3.15 6.39 3.66
CA ASN A 118 -4.61 6.40 3.59
C ASN A 118 -5.23 6.06 4.94
N ARG A 119 -6.41 6.63 5.22
CA ARG A 119 -7.22 6.26 6.39
C ARG A 119 -8.17 5.13 6.03
N TYR A 120 -8.18 4.09 6.85
CA TYR A 120 -9.05 2.93 6.67
C TYR A 120 -10.10 2.88 7.78
N PRO A 121 -11.35 2.50 7.47
CA PRO A 121 -12.38 2.35 8.50
C PRO A 121 -12.19 1.07 9.33
N ASN A 122 -11.45 0.09 8.80
CA ASN A 122 -11.04 -1.15 9.46
C ASN A 122 -10.04 -1.93 8.57
N GLU A 123 -9.33 -2.90 9.16
CA GLU A 123 -8.44 -3.79 8.39
C GLU A 123 -9.19 -4.69 7.38
N ALA A 124 -10.46 -5.01 7.64
CA ALA A 124 -11.24 -5.86 6.74
C ALA A 124 -11.41 -5.20 5.36
N THR A 125 -11.45 -3.87 5.28
CA THR A 125 -11.52 -3.13 4.02
C THR A 125 -10.28 -3.38 3.16
N LEU A 126 -9.09 -3.34 3.76
CA LEU A 126 -7.85 -3.62 3.07
C LEU A 126 -7.77 -5.09 2.63
N GLN A 127 -8.19 -6.03 3.49
CA GLN A 127 -8.25 -7.44 3.14
C GLN A 127 -9.20 -7.71 1.97
N LYS A 128 -10.36 -7.02 1.93
CA LYS A 128 -11.31 -7.10 0.81
C LYS A 128 -10.74 -6.50 -0.48
N LEU A 129 -9.98 -5.41 -0.41
CA LEU A 129 -9.28 -4.85 -1.58
C LEU A 129 -8.31 -5.86 -2.20
N VAL A 130 -7.48 -6.51 -1.38
CA VAL A 130 -6.52 -7.51 -1.86
C VAL A 130 -7.24 -8.75 -2.41
N SER A 131 -8.19 -9.31 -1.66
CA SER A 131 -8.91 -10.54 -2.06
C SER A 131 -9.87 -10.34 -3.25
N GLY A 132 -10.42 -9.15 -3.40
CA GLY A 132 -11.23 -8.74 -4.56
C GLY A 132 -10.42 -8.45 -5.82
N SER A 133 -9.08 -8.54 -5.75
CA SER A 133 -8.16 -8.26 -6.87
C SER A 133 -7.43 -9.56 -7.30
N PRO A 134 -8.09 -10.48 -8.01
CA PRO A 134 -7.59 -11.84 -8.25
C PRO A 134 -6.35 -11.93 -9.15
N VAL A 135 -5.96 -10.85 -9.83
CA VAL A 135 -4.78 -10.80 -10.72
C VAL A 135 -3.69 -9.86 -10.20
N LEU A 136 -3.76 -9.46 -8.93
CA LEU A 136 -2.85 -8.49 -8.32
C LEU A 136 -1.41 -9.03 -8.26
N GLU A 137 -0.46 -8.33 -8.86
CA GLU A 137 0.94 -8.72 -8.95
C GLU A 137 1.87 -7.85 -8.08
N ASP A 138 1.53 -6.57 -7.90
CA ASP A 138 2.32 -5.58 -7.13
C ASP A 138 1.41 -4.85 -6.11
N LEU A 139 1.84 -4.85 -4.85
CA LEU A 139 1.13 -4.24 -3.73
C LEU A 139 2.08 -3.39 -2.89
N THR A 140 1.77 -2.10 -2.74
CA THR A 140 2.45 -1.19 -1.82
C THR A 140 1.48 -0.70 -0.77
N ILE A 141 1.84 -0.82 0.50
CA ILE A 141 1.09 -0.30 1.65
C ILE A 141 2.07 0.49 2.52
N ILE A 142 1.84 1.79 2.65
CA ILE A 142 2.60 2.67 3.53
C ILE A 142 1.62 3.33 4.49
N ARG A 143 1.75 3.08 5.80
CA ARG A 143 0.96 3.72 6.86
C ARG A 143 1.84 4.56 7.77
N SER A 144 1.23 5.54 8.43
CA SER A 144 1.85 6.37 9.48
C SER A 144 1.39 5.90 10.86
N SER A 145 2.21 6.14 11.89
CA SER A 145 2.05 5.67 13.27
C SER A 145 0.79 6.12 14.01
N ASP A 146 -0.01 7.01 13.43
CA ASP A 146 -1.14 7.66 14.09
C ASP A 146 -2.44 6.84 13.99
N ASP A 147 -2.43 5.70 13.29
CA ASP A 147 -3.57 4.77 13.20
C ASP A 147 -3.56 3.83 14.43
N ASP A 148 -4.16 4.30 15.53
CA ASP A 148 -4.12 3.72 16.89
C ASP A 148 -4.89 2.39 17.09
N GLU A 149 -5.44 1.75 16.06
CA GLU A 149 -6.10 0.45 16.22
C GLU A 149 -5.12 -0.69 15.92
N ALA A 150 -4.58 -1.26 17.01
CA ALA A 150 -3.74 -2.45 17.00
C ALA A 150 -4.45 -3.67 16.38
N ASN A 151 -4.48 -3.72 15.04
CA ASN A 151 -5.00 -4.82 14.26
C ASN A 151 -3.88 -5.51 13.48
N VAL A 152 -4.09 -6.78 13.14
CA VAL A 152 -3.15 -7.56 12.34
C VAL A 152 -3.49 -7.39 10.87
N LEU A 153 -2.56 -6.83 10.09
CA LEU A 153 -2.66 -6.78 8.63
C LEU A 153 -2.42 -8.17 8.06
N GLN A 154 -3.39 -8.69 7.32
CA GLN A 154 -3.28 -10.00 6.69
C GLN A 154 -3.35 -9.90 5.17
N VAL A 155 -2.26 -10.28 4.50
CA VAL A 155 -2.14 -10.27 3.04
C VAL A 155 -2.15 -11.71 2.54
N ARG A 156 -3.24 -12.12 1.89
CA ARG A 156 -3.35 -13.42 1.22
C ARG A 156 -3.55 -13.23 -0.27
N SER A 157 -2.62 -13.73 -1.08
CA SER A 157 -2.76 -13.71 -2.53
C SER A 157 -1.92 -14.81 -3.19
N HIS A 158 -2.46 -15.44 -4.22
CA HIS A 158 -1.75 -16.45 -5.00
C HIS A 158 -1.11 -15.88 -6.27
N THR A 159 -1.23 -14.57 -6.53
CA THR A 159 -0.71 -13.90 -7.73
C THR A 159 0.36 -12.85 -7.44
N LEU A 160 0.45 -12.39 -6.18
CA LEU A 160 1.41 -11.36 -5.78
C LEU A 160 2.86 -11.82 -6.02
N LYS A 161 3.61 -10.98 -6.73
CA LYS A 161 5.02 -11.15 -7.03
C LYS A 161 5.88 -10.14 -6.26
N ARG A 162 5.33 -8.96 -5.96
CA ARG A 162 6.03 -7.86 -5.30
C ARG A 162 5.16 -7.27 -4.20
N ILE A 163 5.75 -7.07 -3.03
CA ILE A 163 5.13 -6.43 -1.88
C ILE A 163 6.11 -5.40 -1.31
N GLU A 164 5.61 -4.20 -1.03
CA GLU A 164 6.28 -3.18 -0.23
C GLU A 164 5.37 -2.77 0.93
N ILE A 165 5.83 -2.98 2.16
CA ILE A 165 5.05 -2.68 3.36
C ILE A 165 5.89 -1.82 4.30
N CYS A 166 5.35 -0.66 4.66
CA CYS A 166 5.82 0.18 5.74
C CYS A 166 4.69 0.32 6.74
N GLU A 167 4.76 -0.45 7.82
CA GLU A 167 3.67 -0.68 8.76
C GLU A 167 4.23 -0.86 10.17
N ASP A 168 3.58 -0.21 11.14
CA ASP A 168 3.97 -0.29 12.55
C ASP A 168 3.25 -1.41 13.30
N THR A 169 2.21 -1.99 12.69
CA THR A 169 1.44 -3.13 13.21
C THR A 169 1.97 -4.50 12.76
N GLN A 170 1.37 -5.58 13.27
CA GLN A 170 1.70 -6.95 12.89
C GLN A 170 1.16 -7.30 11.50
N VAL A 171 2.03 -7.85 10.65
CA VAL A 171 1.74 -8.21 9.26
C VAL A 171 1.93 -9.72 9.06
N VAL A 172 0.90 -10.37 8.53
CA VAL A 172 0.91 -11.79 8.15
C VAL A 172 0.80 -11.91 6.65
N ILE A 173 1.83 -12.46 6.01
CA ILE A 173 1.89 -12.61 4.55
C ILE A 173 1.80 -14.10 4.17
N ASP A 174 0.81 -14.42 3.35
CA ASP A 174 0.63 -15.72 2.67
C ASP A 174 0.57 -15.47 1.16
N ALA A 175 1.74 -15.51 0.53
CA ALA A 175 1.92 -15.24 -0.89
C ALA A 175 2.96 -16.19 -1.53
N PRO A 176 2.55 -17.37 -2.02
CA PRO A 176 3.47 -18.41 -2.49
C PRO A 176 4.25 -18.04 -3.75
N LEU A 177 3.77 -17.10 -4.57
CA LEU A 177 4.47 -16.63 -5.78
C LEU A 177 5.32 -15.39 -5.54
N LEU A 178 5.47 -14.96 -4.28
CA LEU A 178 6.19 -13.73 -3.96
C LEU A 178 7.66 -13.84 -4.33
N GLN A 179 8.15 -12.87 -5.10
CA GLN A 179 9.53 -12.79 -5.57
C GLN A 179 10.31 -11.68 -4.87
N CYS A 180 9.62 -10.64 -4.39
CA CYS A 180 10.24 -9.50 -3.73
C CYS A 180 9.35 -9.02 -2.59
N LEU A 181 9.91 -8.95 -1.38
CA LEU A 181 9.29 -8.33 -0.22
C LEU A 181 10.21 -7.22 0.28
N THR A 182 9.70 -5.99 0.30
CA THR A 182 10.32 -4.87 0.99
C THR A 182 9.49 -4.60 2.24
N ALA A 183 10.12 -4.70 3.41
CA ALA A 183 9.48 -4.47 4.69
C ALA A 183 10.26 -3.44 5.48
N THR A 184 9.59 -2.38 5.91
CA THR A 184 10.13 -1.44 6.90
C THR A 184 9.78 -1.96 8.29
N VAL A 185 10.81 -2.22 9.10
CA VAL A 185 10.64 -2.77 10.45
C VAL A 185 10.91 -1.69 11.48
N SER A 186 9.86 -1.25 12.17
CA SER A 186 9.90 -0.29 13.27
C SER A 186 9.79 -0.96 14.65
N SER A 187 9.13 -2.12 14.76
CA SER A 187 8.93 -2.85 16.01
C SER A 187 9.09 -4.38 15.88
N THR A 188 9.29 -5.05 17.02
CA THR A 188 9.74 -6.45 17.12
C THR A 188 8.66 -7.47 16.77
N LYS A 189 7.40 -7.05 16.62
CA LYS A 189 6.25 -7.93 16.42
C LYS A 189 5.65 -7.80 15.01
N ASN A 190 6.30 -7.06 14.12
CA ASN A 190 5.62 -6.50 12.95
C ASN A 190 5.49 -7.48 11.79
N PHE A 191 6.25 -8.58 11.74
CA PHE A 191 6.23 -9.45 10.57
C PHE A 191 6.22 -10.91 10.96
N GLN A 192 5.22 -11.63 10.46
CA GLN A 192 5.16 -13.07 10.45
C GLN A 192 4.96 -13.52 9.00
N ILE A 193 5.99 -14.15 8.44
CA ILE A 193 5.90 -14.61 7.07
C ILE A 193 5.55 -16.10 7.05
N VAL A 194 4.32 -16.42 6.61
CA VAL A 194 3.80 -17.79 6.66
C VAL A 194 4.27 -18.58 5.43
N ASN A 195 4.20 -17.96 4.25
CA ASN A 195 4.52 -18.62 2.99
C ASN A 195 5.18 -17.64 2.01
N LEU A 196 6.38 -17.99 1.55
CA LEU A 196 7.13 -17.27 0.53
C LEU A 196 7.46 -18.18 -0.63
N GLY A 197 7.49 -17.60 -1.83
CA GLY A 197 8.12 -18.24 -2.97
C GLY A 197 9.57 -18.58 -2.64
N PHE A 198 10.00 -19.78 -3.06
CA PHE A 198 11.34 -20.34 -2.80
C PHE A 198 12.51 -19.45 -3.27
N SER A 199 12.25 -18.41 -4.05
CA SER A 199 13.24 -17.47 -4.59
C SER A 199 13.04 -16.02 -4.13
N ALA A 200 12.25 -15.77 -3.08
CA ALA A 200 11.94 -14.42 -2.64
C ALA A 200 13.20 -13.65 -2.20
N LYS A 201 13.31 -12.40 -2.66
CA LYS A 201 14.25 -11.40 -2.15
C LYS A 201 13.59 -10.63 -1.01
N LEU A 202 14.25 -10.56 0.14
CA LEU A 202 13.78 -9.82 1.30
C LEU A 202 14.64 -8.58 1.51
N TYR A 203 14.03 -7.41 1.38
CA TYR A 203 14.62 -6.11 1.67
C TYR A 203 14.08 -5.62 3.02
N ILE A 204 14.95 -5.51 4.02
CA ILE A 204 14.57 -4.98 5.33
C ILE A 204 15.16 -3.58 5.48
N VAL A 205 14.27 -2.61 5.71
CA VAL A 205 14.63 -1.20 5.93
C VAL A 205 14.32 -0.84 7.39
N PHE A 206 15.26 -0.15 8.04
CA PHE A 206 15.09 0.33 9.41
C PHE A 206 15.09 1.87 9.40
N PRO A 207 13.98 2.53 9.77
CA PRO A 207 13.83 3.98 9.61
C PRO A 207 14.58 4.80 10.68
N TYR A 208 14.94 4.19 11.82
CA TYR A 208 15.58 4.89 12.94
C TYR A 208 16.98 4.36 13.25
N CYS A 209 17.85 5.22 13.78
CA CYS A 209 19.28 4.92 13.96
C CYS A 209 19.67 4.53 15.39
N HIS A 210 18.72 4.42 16.33
CA HIS A 210 19.03 4.48 17.77
C HIS A 210 18.42 3.39 18.66
N MET A 211 17.66 2.41 18.13
CA MET A 211 17.12 1.32 18.95
C MET A 211 17.99 0.07 18.92
N THR A 212 18.04 -0.65 20.04
CA THR A 212 18.64 -1.99 20.12
C THR A 212 17.67 -3.01 19.53
N TYR A 213 17.88 -3.35 18.26
CA TYR A 213 17.10 -4.33 17.50
C TYR A 213 17.36 -5.80 17.90
N SER A 214 18.07 -6.06 19.00
CA SER A 214 18.54 -7.40 19.38
C SER A 214 17.38 -8.38 19.59
N SER A 215 16.23 -7.89 20.03
CA SER A 215 15.00 -8.67 20.21
C SER A 215 14.33 -9.09 18.91
N MET A 216 14.60 -8.41 17.78
CA MET A 216 14.00 -8.74 16.46
C MET A 216 14.76 -9.84 15.72
N ILE A 217 16.02 -10.06 16.11
CA ILE A 217 16.92 -10.97 15.42
C ILE A 217 16.39 -12.42 15.37
N PRO A 218 15.84 -13.01 16.46
CA PRO A 218 15.35 -14.39 16.42
C PRO A 218 14.21 -14.62 15.42
N ASP A 219 13.25 -13.71 15.36
CA ASP A 219 12.08 -13.82 14.49
C ASP A 219 12.49 -13.68 13.02
N ILE A 220 13.29 -12.64 12.73
CA ILE A 220 13.88 -12.41 11.41
C ILE A 220 14.74 -13.62 10.98
N LEU A 221 15.55 -14.20 11.87
CA LEU A 221 16.36 -15.40 11.55
C LEU A 221 15.50 -16.63 11.23
N THR A 222 14.32 -16.75 11.83
CA THR A 222 13.41 -17.86 11.57
C THR A 222 12.83 -17.75 10.16
N ASP A 223 12.46 -16.54 9.75
CA ASP A 223 11.91 -16.26 8.43
C ASP A 223 12.98 -16.23 7.31
N ILE A 224 14.20 -15.79 7.61
CA ILE A 224 15.32 -15.77 6.65
C ILE A 224 15.71 -17.17 6.16
N SER A 225 15.43 -18.23 6.94
CA SER A 225 15.76 -19.60 6.53
C SER A 225 15.14 -20.01 5.18
N ARG A 226 14.11 -19.28 4.73
CA ARG A 226 13.34 -19.55 3.52
C ARG A 226 13.65 -18.60 2.35
N VAL A 227 14.44 -17.54 2.55
CA VAL A 227 14.73 -16.53 1.51
C VAL A 227 16.08 -16.80 0.85
N ARG A 228 16.17 -16.52 -0.46
CA ARG A 228 17.41 -16.72 -1.22
C ARG A 228 18.36 -15.53 -1.14
N GLU A 229 17.80 -14.33 -1.04
CA GLU A 229 18.54 -13.07 -0.99
C GLU A 229 17.97 -12.21 0.13
N LEU A 230 18.83 -11.81 1.07
CA LEU A 230 18.50 -10.91 2.15
C LEU A 230 19.34 -9.65 1.99
N VAL A 231 18.65 -8.51 1.90
CA VAL A 231 19.29 -7.19 1.84
C VAL A 231 18.82 -6.40 3.05
N ILE A 232 19.77 -6.04 3.90
CA ILE A 232 19.53 -5.24 5.10
C ILE A 232 20.10 -3.84 4.86
N ARG A 233 19.24 -2.83 4.91
CA ARG A 233 19.63 -1.42 4.79
C ARG A 233 19.77 -0.77 6.17
N ASN A 234 20.64 -1.32 7.01
CA ASN A 234 21.07 -0.72 8.28
C ASN A 234 22.39 -1.37 8.76
N ALA A 235 23.45 -0.58 8.86
CA ALA A 235 24.78 -1.08 9.21
C ALA A 235 24.91 -1.53 10.67
N ILE A 236 24.11 -0.96 11.58
CA ILE A 236 24.11 -1.32 13.01
C ILE A 236 23.43 -2.68 13.18
N PHE A 237 22.23 -2.84 12.60
CA PHE A 237 21.50 -4.10 12.61
C PHE A 237 22.33 -5.23 11.99
N TRP A 238 22.98 -4.95 10.85
CA TRP A 238 23.84 -5.93 10.19
C TRP A 238 24.95 -6.45 11.11
N LYS A 239 25.61 -5.56 11.86
CA LYS A 239 26.66 -5.97 12.82
C LYS A 239 26.11 -6.87 13.93
N GLU A 240 24.95 -6.53 14.50
CA GLU A 240 24.33 -7.33 15.57
C GLU A 240 23.84 -8.69 15.06
N LEU A 241 23.23 -8.74 13.88
CA LEU A 241 22.81 -9.99 13.23
C LEU A 241 23.99 -10.92 12.96
N VAL A 242 25.10 -10.39 12.43
CA VAL A 242 26.32 -11.16 12.16
C VAL A 242 26.93 -11.72 13.46
N LYS A 243 26.96 -10.93 14.54
CA LYS A 243 27.42 -11.40 15.85
C LYS A 243 26.58 -12.57 16.35
N GLU A 244 25.25 -12.47 16.29
CA GLU A 244 24.35 -13.54 16.75
C GLU A 244 24.49 -14.81 15.90
N LEU A 245 24.61 -14.68 14.59
CA LEU A 245 24.87 -15.81 13.68
C LEU A 245 26.19 -16.50 13.99
N TYR A 246 27.25 -15.74 14.28
CA TYR A 246 28.54 -16.27 14.69
C TYR A 246 28.42 -17.06 16.01
N MET A 247 27.77 -16.48 17.03
CA MET A 247 27.58 -17.13 18.33
C MET A 247 26.76 -18.42 18.22
N ARG A 248 25.71 -18.45 17.38
CA ARG A 248 24.93 -19.67 17.11
C ARG A 248 25.74 -20.75 16.41
N ARG A 249 26.65 -20.38 15.52
CA ARG A 249 27.55 -21.32 14.83
C ARG A 249 28.55 -21.95 15.79
N GLU A 250 29.13 -21.16 16.69
CA GLU A 250 30.07 -21.65 17.70
C GLU A 250 29.36 -22.57 18.72
N LYS A 251 28.16 -22.20 19.20
CA LYS A 251 27.35 -23.09 20.06
C LYS A 251 26.99 -24.44 19.41
N LYS A 252 26.82 -24.49 18.08
CA LYS A 252 26.56 -25.75 17.35
C LYS A 252 27.82 -26.60 17.14
N LYS A 253 29.02 -26.02 17.18
CA LYS A 253 30.29 -26.76 17.09
C LYS A 253 30.67 -27.46 18.39
N ASP A 254 30.14 -27.00 19.53
CA ASP A 254 30.33 -27.64 20.85
C ASP A 254 29.03 -28.27 21.42
N PRO A 255 28.59 -29.44 20.94
CA PRO A 255 27.54 -30.21 21.60
C PRO A 255 27.98 -30.89 22.92
N LYS A 256 29.25 -30.75 23.34
CA LYS A 256 29.83 -31.44 24.50
C LYS A 256 30.36 -30.49 25.59
N VAL A 257 29.55 -29.53 26.03
CA VAL A 257 29.73 -28.92 27.36
C VAL A 257 28.37 -28.84 28.06
N LEU A 258 27.68 -29.98 28.15
CA LEU A 258 26.72 -30.19 29.23
C LEU A 258 27.54 -30.37 30.51
N PHE A 259 27.52 -29.35 31.35
CA PHE A 259 28.12 -29.30 32.67
C PHE A 259 27.95 -30.64 33.41
N ARG A 260 29.03 -31.41 33.52
CA ARG A 260 29.24 -32.31 34.66
C ARG A 260 29.91 -31.49 35.75
N TYR A 261 29.12 -31.03 36.72
CA TYR A 261 29.63 -30.95 38.08
C TYR A 261 29.06 -32.14 38.84
N SER A 262 29.92 -33.13 39.06
CA SER A 262 29.68 -34.23 39.97
C SER A 262 30.55 -34.04 41.20
N LYS A 263 29.87 -34.04 42.35
CA LYS A 263 30.31 -33.97 43.75
C LYS A 263 30.76 -32.62 44.28
#